data_AF-A0A9W5B6J9-F1
#
_entry.id   AF-A0A9W5B6J9-F1
#
_cell.length_a   1.000
_cell.length_b   1.000
_cell.length_c   1.000
_cell.angle_alpha   90.00
_cell.angle_beta   90.00
_cell.angle_gamma   90.00
#
_symmetry.space_group_name_H-M   'P 1'
#
loop_
_entity.id
_entity.type
_entity.pdbx_description
1 polymer ?
#
loop_
_entity_poly.entity_id
_entity_poly.type
_entity_poly.pdbx_seq_one_letter_code
_entity_poly.pdbx_strand_id
1 'polypeptide(L)' 'MPLPWNALGSKGVASSSWSVAAAQGYADGQELRFEEMLAVVTRISKSVQLRVTVDFEGGFAADPETVGQNV' A
#
# COMPACT_ATOMS: atom_id res chain seq x y z
N MET A 1 5.26 -0.45 22.91
CA MET A 1 6.63 -0.56 22.38
C MET A 1 6.62 -0.08 20.94
N PRO A 2 7.45 0.89 20.52
CA PRO A 2 7.49 1.29 19.12
C PRO A 2 8.09 0.15 18.28
N LEU A 3 7.49 -0.11 17.11
CA LEU A 3 7.90 -1.14 16.16
C LEU A 3 9.31 -0.84 15.56
N PRO A 4 10.02 -1.85 15.02
CA PRO A 4 11.46 -1.78 14.70
C PRO A 4 11.86 -0.76 13.61
N TRP A 5 10.93 -0.19 12.85
CA TRP A 5 11.22 0.73 11.73
C TRP A 5 11.97 1.99 12.17
N ASN A 6 11.69 2.49 13.39
CA ASN A 6 12.39 3.65 13.95
C ASN A 6 13.80 3.29 14.45
N ALA A 7 14.05 2.02 14.78
CA ALA A 7 15.33 1.57 15.36
C ALA A 7 16.48 1.51 14.35
N LEU A 8 16.18 1.53 13.04
CA LEU A 8 17.17 1.46 11.96
C LEU A 8 17.40 2.80 11.23
N GLY A 9 16.80 3.89 11.71
CA GLY A 9 16.98 5.22 11.11
C GLY A 9 16.27 5.43 9.77
N SER A 10 15.28 4.60 9.43
CA SER A 10 14.51 4.79 8.20
C SER A 10 13.72 6.09 8.23
N LYS A 11 13.64 6.77 7.07
CA LYS A 11 12.89 8.02 6.90
C LYS A 11 11.46 7.80 6.34
N GLY A 12 11.13 6.57 5.98
CA GLY A 12 9.86 6.22 5.36
C GLY A 12 9.64 4.71 5.28
N VAL A 13 8.44 4.32 4.90
CA VAL A 13 8.05 2.94 4.58
C VAL A 13 7.46 2.94 3.17
N ALA A 14 7.76 1.91 2.39
CA ALA A 14 7.14 1.68 1.10
C ALA A 14 6.41 0.34 1.12
N SER A 15 5.21 0.26 0.55
CA SER A 15 4.59 -1.03 0.23
C SER A 15 4.95 -1.46 -1.18
N SER A 16 4.94 -2.77 -1.43
CA SER A 16 5.00 -3.39 -2.75
C SER A 16 3.64 -4.03 -3.04
N SER A 17 3.12 -3.88 -4.26
CA SER A 17 1.83 -4.47 -4.66
C SER A 17 1.84 -5.99 -4.46
N TRP A 18 2.89 -6.65 -4.93
CA TRP A 18 3.09 -8.10 -4.79
C TRP A 18 3.00 -8.56 -3.34
N SER A 19 3.69 -7.85 -2.44
CA SER A 19 3.73 -8.23 -1.02
C SER A 19 2.38 -8.01 -0.34
N VAL A 20 1.69 -6.94 -0.71
CA VAL A 20 0.34 -6.61 -0.19
C VAL A 20 -0.67 -7.65 -0.66
N ALA A 21 -0.67 -7.99 -1.96
CA ALA A 21 -1.57 -8.99 -2.54
C ALA A 21 -1.32 -10.39 -1.98
N ALA A 22 -0.06 -10.83 -1.97
CA ALA A 22 0.32 -12.15 -1.47
C ALA A 22 -0.04 -12.33 0.01
N ALA A 23 0.09 -11.29 0.84
CA ALA A 23 -0.32 -11.33 2.24
C ALA A 23 -1.83 -11.51 2.45
N GLN A 24 -2.65 -11.24 1.44
CA GLN A 24 -4.10 -11.51 1.44
C GLN A 24 -4.48 -12.79 0.67
N GLY A 25 -3.50 -13.52 0.11
CA GLY A 25 -3.74 -14.72 -0.68
C GLY A 25 -4.06 -14.48 -2.16
N TYR A 26 -3.77 -13.29 -2.69
CA TYR A 26 -3.97 -12.94 -4.09
C TYR A 26 -2.63 -12.94 -4.84
N ALA A 27 -2.69 -13.16 -6.15
CA ALA A 27 -1.56 -12.87 -7.02
C ALA A 27 -1.39 -11.35 -7.17
N ASP A 28 -0.21 -10.94 -7.63
CA ASP A 28 0.06 -9.55 -7.97
C ASP A 28 -0.60 -9.15 -9.31
N GLY A 29 -0.65 -7.86 -9.61
CA GLY A 29 -1.25 -7.35 -10.86
C GLY A 29 -2.70 -6.89 -10.70
N GLN A 30 -3.03 -6.21 -9.59
CA GLN A 30 -4.37 -5.72 -9.26
C GLN A 30 -5.47 -6.80 -9.14
N GLU A 31 -5.10 -8.05 -8.83
CA GLU A 31 -6.08 -9.10 -8.51
C GLU A 31 -6.74 -8.87 -7.13
N LEU A 32 -6.03 -8.20 -6.22
CA LEU A 32 -6.62 -7.68 -4.97
C LEU A 32 -7.50 -6.48 -5.31
N ARG A 33 -8.75 -6.43 -4.83
CA ARG A 33 -9.65 -5.31 -5.15
C ARG A 33 -9.16 -4.00 -4.52
N PHE A 34 -9.52 -2.89 -5.16
CA PHE A 34 -9.13 -1.54 -4.73
C PHE A 34 -9.43 -1.28 -3.25
N GLU A 35 -10.63 -1.60 -2.78
CA GLU A 35 -11.05 -1.37 -1.40
C GLU A 35 -10.26 -2.22 -0.39
N GLU A 36 -9.88 -3.44 -0.79
CA GLU A 36 -9.09 -4.34 0.05
C GLU A 36 -7.64 -3.88 0.15
N MET A 37 -7.04 -3.47 -0.97
CA MET A 37 -5.73 -2.84 -1.00
C MET A 37 -5.74 -1.55 -0.15
N LEU A 38 -6.76 -0.70 -0.30
CA LEU A 38 -6.90 0.54 0.46
C LEU A 38 -7.01 0.27 1.97
N ALA A 39 -7.75 -0.76 2.36
CA ALA A 39 -7.86 -1.17 3.76
C ALA A 39 -6.51 -1.63 4.33
N VAL A 40 -5.74 -2.40 3.56
CA VAL A 40 -4.40 -2.88 3.96
C VAL A 40 -3.43 -1.71 4.12
N VAL A 41 -3.31 -0.83 3.13
CA VAL A 41 -2.36 0.30 3.19
C VAL A 41 -2.77 1.33 4.23
N THR A 42 -4.08 1.52 4.47
CA THR A 42 -4.58 2.33 5.59
C THR A 42 -4.12 1.76 6.94
N ARG A 43 -4.17 0.43 7.11
CA ARG A 43 -3.69 -0.23 8.32
C ARG A 43 -2.17 -0.07 8.49
N ILE A 44 -1.39 -0.21 7.42
CA ILE A 44 0.06 0.03 7.43
C ILE A 44 0.35 1.47 7.86
N SER A 45 -0.29 2.45 7.21
CA SER A 45 -0.14 3.87 7.52
C SER A 45 -0.49 4.22 8.96
N LYS A 46 -1.53 3.59 9.53
CA LYS A 46 -1.89 3.77 10.96
C LYS A 46 -0.94 3.07 11.93
N SER A 47 -0.14 2.11 11.47
CA SER A 47 0.76 1.31 12.32
C SER A 47 2.15 1.90 12.48
N VAL A 48 2.52 2.89 11.67
CA VAL A 48 3.86 3.50 11.66
C VAL A 48 3.78 5.01 11.83
N GLN A 49 4.84 5.61 12.40
CA GLN A 49 4.96 7.07 12.54
C GLN A 49 5.72 7.72 11.38
N LEU A 50 6.22 6.92 10.44
CA LEU A 50 6.97 7.36 9.28
C LEU A 50 6.03 7.64 8.11
N ARG A 51 6.48 8.43 7.13
CA ARG A 51 5.76 8.61 5.87
C ARG A 51 5.66 7.27 5.14
N VAL A 52 4.50 6.99 4.58
CA VAL A 52 4.26 5.78 3.78
C VAL A 52 4.08 6.18 2.32
N THR A 53 4.79 5.48 1.44
CA THR A 53 4.52 5.49 0.00
C THR A 53 3.92 4.14 -0.39
N VAL A 54 2.98 4.15 -1.32
CA VAL A 54 2.24 2.96 -1.73
C VAL A 54 2.55 2.69 -3.19
N ASP A 55 3.01 1.48 -3.48
CA ASP A 55 2.97 0.94 -4.83
C ASP A 55 1.51 0.67 -5.20
N PHE A 56 0.97 1.53 -6.06
CA PHE A 56 -0.45 1.65 -6.37
C PHE A 56 -0.76 1.16 -7.81
N GLU A 57 0.21 0.46 -8.41
CA GLU A 57 0.10 -0.15 -9.73
C GLU A 57 -0.39 0.84 -10.82
N GLY A 58 -1.40 0.46 -11.60
CA GLY A 58 -2.02 1.30 -12.62
C GLY A 58 -3.07 2.26 -12.06
N GLY A 59 -3.14 2.46 -10.75
CA GLY A 59 -4.14 3.32 -10.12
C GLY A 59 -5.52 2.68 -9.96
N PHE A 60 -5.63 1.35 -10.09
CA PHE A 60 -6.88 0.59 -9.97
C PHE A 60 -8.01 1.06 -10.91
N ALA A 61 -7.64 1.64 -12.04
CA ALA A 61 -8.54 2.05 -13.09
C ALA A 61 -7.85 2.02 -14.46
N ALA A 62 -8.65 2.01 -15.52
CA ALA A 62 -8.14 1.99 -16.90
C ALA A 62 -8.13 3.39 -17.54
N ASP A 63 -8.99 4.30 -17.08
CA ASP A 63 -9.09 5.66 -17.60
C ASP A 63 -8.42 6.68 -16.67
N PRO A 64 -7.81 7.75 -17.22
CA PRO A 64 -7.09 8.74 -16.43
C PRO A 64 -7.95 9.52 -15.42
N GLU A 65 -9.25 9.67 -15.67
CA GLU A 65 -10.15 10.40 -14.79
C GLU A 65 -10.37 9.63 -13.49
N THR A 66 -10.69 8.34 -13.57
CA THR A 66 -10.85 7.46 -12.42
C THR A 66 -9.51 7.24 -11.69
N VAL A 67 -8.38 7.13 -12.42
CA VAL A 67 -7.05 7.13 -11.78
C VAL A 67 -6.86 8.39 -10.93
N GLY A 68 -7.22 9.57 -11.46
CA GLY A 68 -7.13 10.84 -10.75
C GLY A 68 -8.05 10.94 -9.53
N GLN A 69 -9.15 10.19 -9.49
CA GLN A 69 -10.03 10.10 -8.31
C GLN A 69 -9.46 9.17 -7.22
N ASN A 70 -8.65 8.19 -7.61
CA ASN A 70 -8.07 7.21 -6.71
C ASN A 70 -6.78 7.69 -6.00
N VAL A 71 -6.09 8.73 -6.51
CA VAL A 71 -4.76 9.20 -6.03
C VAL A 71 -4.77 10.56 -5.33
#